data_AF-A0A3B0JSR0-F1
#
_entry.id   AF-A0A3B0JSR0-F1
#
_cell.length_a   1.000
_cell.length_b   1.000
_cell.length_c   1.000
_cell.angle_alpha   90.00
_cell.angle_beta   90.00
_cell.angle_gamma   90.00
#
_symmetry.space_group_name_H-M   'P 1'
#
loop_
_entity.id
_entity.type
_entity.pdbx_description
1 polymer ?
#
loop_
_entity_poly.entity_id
_entity_poly.type
_entity_poly.pdbx_seq_one_letter_code
_entity_poly.pdbx_strand_id
1 'polypeptide(L)'
;MPAAATHSSRLLAIVAIFFSSYILGIYSAARASSQQVQQVQQLEAPLASQNDSLDLQAGTNSSLARSDSRHPRWFPFYTIGRFSNDICTGNNLLLGTCVISGECSDNSGVGAGSCSTITSQAICCIYQRTCGASTSYNNTYFYNSNYPAPYAGGGRCSIVVTPPDSSICQLRVDFLALSLAPPTGDGLCSTDALTITGGASQVPSICGENSGQHVYVDFNGVSPITISVATSAGYTFNRQWQLQIRMLGCSSATLAPSGCLQYYMPTSGTFASFNYVSAASSALNSIGVQGTRQLANTRYGICIRKAAGICSITYRQVGSDTYSFTLTNDVGAVDPALLATSSVQSQDCTTDYIVIPAPTQGGVSLASDRFCGLGLVSTTTSAKPFVVYTVTDGNEDMDISNRGFYLSYSQNACPIL
;
A
#
# COMPACT_ATOMS: atom_id res chain seq x y z
N MET A 1 -48.82 -0.05 60.75
CA MET A 1 -47.34 0.09 60.68
C MET A 1 -46.88 -0.32 59.30
N PRO A 2 -45.99 0.45 58.65
CA PRO A 2 -45.82 0.48 57.19
C PRO A 2 -44.50 -0.18 56.73
N ALA A 3 -44.24 -0.08 55.41
CA ALA A 3 -42.97 -0.15 54.70
C ALA A 3 -42.63 -1.46 53.94
N ALA A 4 -43.18 -1.59 52.73
CA ALA A 4 -42.59 -2.39 51.65
C ALA A 4 -43.08 -1.91 50.26
N ALA A 5 -42.78 -0.65 49.88
CA ALA A 5 -43.19 -0.14 48.55
C ALA A 5 -42.27 0.94 47.95
N THR A 6 -41.06 1.14 48.46
CA THR A 6 -40.19 2.27 48.05
C THR A 6 -38.90 1.87 47.32
N HIS A 7 -38.61 0.57 47.15
CA HIS A 7 -37.36 0.12 46.52
C HIS A 7 -37.49 -0.18 45.01
N SER A 8 -38.67 -0.61 44.54
CA SER A 8 -38.89 -1.01 43.13
C SER A 8 -38.98 0.19 42.18
N SER A 9 -39.62 1.28 42.61
CA SER A 9 -39.77 2.52 41.82
C SER A 9 -38.44 3.26 41.63
N ARG A 10 -37.50 3.13 42.57
CA ARG A 10 -36.15 3.73 42.47
C ARG A 10 -35.25 3.00 41.47
N LEU A 11 -35.35 1.67 41.36
CA LEU A 11 -34.62 0.90 40.35
C LEU A 11 -35.12 1.16 38.93
N LEU A 12 -36.44 1.25 38.72
CA LEU A 12 -37.00 1.58 37.41
C LEU A 12 -36.61 3.00 36.95
N ALA A 13 -36.57 3.97 37.86
CA ALA A 13 -36.15 5.33 37.54
C ALA A 13 -34.66 5.39 37.13
N ILE A 14 -33.79 4.63 37.80
CA ILE A 14 -32.36 4.57 37.47
C ILE A 14 -32.15 3.91 36.11
N VAL A 15 -32.81 2.78 35.82
CA VAL A 15 -32.70 2.10 34.52
C VAL A 15 -33.21 2.98 33.37
N ALA A 16 -34.31 3.73 33.57
CA ALA A 16 -34.82 4.66 32.57
C ALA A 16 -33.89 5.85 32.29
N ILE A 17 -33.21 6.37 33.33
CA ILE A 17 -32.22 7.44 33.19
C ILE A 17 -30.98 6.92 32.43
N PHE A 18 -30.49 5.72 32.75
CA PHE A 18 -29.36 5.12 32.02
C PHE A 18 -29.70 4.82 30.56
N PHE A 19 -30.89 4.29 30.26
CA PHE A 19 -31.31 4.06 28.87
C PHE A 19 -31.49 5.37 28.08
N SER A 20 -32.05 6.41 28.69
CA SER A 20 -32.20 7.72 28.03
C SER A 20 -30.84 8.37 27.74
N SER A 21 -29.91 8.27 28.68
CA SER A 21 -28.53 8.76 28.53
C SER A 21 -27.77 8.00 27.43
N TYR A 22 -27.98 6.68 27.35
CA TYR A 22 -27.37 5.82 26.34
C TYR A 22 -27.92 6.08 24.93
N ILE A 23 -29.24 6.26 24.80
CA ILE A 23 -29.90 6.62 23.53
C ILE A 23 -29.41 8.01 23.07
N LEU A 24 -29.35 9.00 23.96
CA LEU A 24 -28.82 10.33 23.64
C LEU A 24 -27.35 10.26 23.21
N GLY A 25 -26.53 9.44 23.88
CA GLY A 25 -25.13 9.18 23.52
C GLY A 25 -24.95 8.62 22.12
N ILE A 26 -25.78 7.65 21.72
CA ILE A 26 -25.77 7.05 20.37
C ILE A 26 -26.19 8.07 19.30
N TYR A 27 -27.23 8.88 19.57
CA TYR A 27 -27.67 9.92 18.63
C TYR A 27 -26.63 11.05 18.47
N SER A 28 -25.92 11.42 19.53
CA SER A 28 -24.80 12.38 19.45
C SER A 28 -23.59 11.81 18.73
N ALA A 29 -23.26 10.52 18.91
CA ALA A 29 -22.19 9.84 18.17
C ALA A 29 -22.52 9.73 16.69
N ALA A 30 -23.77 9.37 16.33
CA ALA A 30 -24.23 9.29 14.95
C ALA A 30 -24.17 10.66 14.22
N ARG A 31 -24.52 11.76 14.91
CA ARG A 31 -24.40 13.13 14.38
C ARG A 31 -22.95 13.60 14.21
N ALA A 32 -22.05 13.21 15.12
CA ALA A 32 -20.62 13.51 15.01
C ALA A 32 -19.99 12.77 13.80
N SER A 33 -20.37 11.50 13.58
CA SER A 33 -19.95 10.74 12.39
C SER A 33 -20.52 11.30 11.09
N SER A 34 -21.75 11.84 11.08
CA SER A 34 -22.31 12.45 9.87
C SER A 34 -21.69 13.82 9.52
N GLN A 35 -21.21 14.58 10.52
CA GLN A 35 -20.49 15.84 10.30
C GLN A 35 -19.03 15.63 9.87
N GLN A 36 -18.37 14.56 10.32
CA GLN A 36 -17.04 14.18 9.84
C GLN A 36 -17.04 13.77 8.36
N VAL A 37 -18.07 13.05 7.88
CA VAL A 37 -18.18 12.66 6.46
C VAL A 37 -18.27 13.88 5.53
N GLN A 38 -18.87 15.00 5.98
CA GLN A 38 -18.97 16.22 5.18
C GLN A 38 -17.68 17.06 5.16
N GLN A 39 -16.82 16.97 6.17
CA GLN A 39 -15.54 17.69 6.21
C GLN A 39 -14.40 16.94 5.51
N VAL A 40 -14.42 15.60 5.46
CA VAL A 40 -13.39 14.81 4.76
C VAL A 40 -13.47 15.01 3.24
N GLN A 41 -14.67 15.26 2.70
CA GLN A 41 -14.87 15.39 1.26
C GLN A 41 -14.33 16.70 0.64
N GLN A 42 -13.84 17.65 1.45
CA GLN A 42 -13.26 18.92 0.97
C GLN A 42 -11.74 19.04 1.16
N LEU A 43 -11.06 18.06 1.80
CA LEU A 43 -9.63 18.13 2.11
C LEU A 43 -8.75 17.08 1.40
N GLU A 44 -9.35 16.17 0.63
CA GLU A 44 -8.59 15.20 -0.18
C GLU A 44 -8.42 15.70 -1.63
N ALA A 45 -7.40 16.53 -1.84
CA ALA A 45 -6.73 16.55 -3.13
C ALA A 45 -5.94 15.23 -3.26
N PRO A 46 -5.97 14.52 -4.41
CA PRO A 46 -5.34 13.22 -4.52
C PRO A 46 -3.81 13.34 -4.41
N LEU A 47 -3.26 12.77 -3.35
CA LEU A 47 -1.82 12.56 -3.10
C LEU A 47 -1.14 11.63 -4.12
N ALA A 48 -1.86 11.19 -5.18
CA ALA A 48 -1.33 10.36 -6.25
C ALA A 48 -0.51 11.13 -7.32
N SER A 49 -0.58 12.47 -7.36
CA SER A 49 -0.04 13.24 -8.50
C SER A 49 1.46 13.53 -8.49
N GLN A 50 2.16 13.40 -7.36
CA GLN A 50 3.58 13.79 -7.33
C GLN A 50 4.51 12.76 -8.01
N ASN A 51 4.17 11.47 -7.97
CA ASN A 51 4.97 10.44 -8.63
C ASN A 51 4.80 10.43 -10.16
N ASP A 52 3.62 10.80 -10.67
CA ASP A 52 3.31 10.74 -12.10
C ASP A 52 3.91 11.90 -12.92
N SER A 53 4.23 13.01 -12.26
CA SER A 53 4.91 14.15 -12.91
C SER A 53 6.34 13.84 -13.36
N LEU A 54 7.01 12.85 -12.75
CA LEU A 54 8.37 12.44 -13.12
C LEU A 54 8.40 11.61 -14.41
N ASP A 55 7.40 10.74 -14.64
CA ASP A 55 7.30 9.96 -15.89
C ASP A 55 6.89 10.84 -17.08
N LEU A 56 5.97 11.79 -16.88
CA LEU A 56 5.58 12.77 -17.90
C LEU A 56 6.74 13.67 -18.34
N GLN A 57 7.67 13.99 -17.44
CA GLN A 57 8.85 14.81 -17.75
C GLN A 57 10.00 14.02 -18.39
N ALA A 58 10.17 12.73 -18.07
CA ALA A 58 11.21 11.89 -18.66
C ALA A 58 11.02 11.62 -20.16
N GLY A 59 9.78 11.68 -20.67
CA GLY A 59 9.47 11.49 -22.09
C GLY A 59 9.92 12.65 -23.01
N THR A 60 10.37 13.79 -22.46
CA THR A 60 10.67 14.98 -23.28
C THR A 60 12.14 15.18 -23.64
N ASN A 61 13.07 14.33 -23.15
CA ASN A 61 14.52 14.55 -23.31
C ASN A 61 15.33 13.34 -23.77
N SER A 62 14.79 12.49 -24.66
CA SER A 62 15.60 11.48 -25.34
C SER A 62 15.33 11.44 -26.84
N SER A 63 16.08 12.27 -27.58
CA SER A 63 16.32 12.06 -29.00
C SER A 63 17.61 11.26 -29.17
N LEU A 64 17.54 10.21 -30.01
CA LEU A 64 18.61 9.29 -30.49
C LEU A 64 18.90 8.10 -29.54
N ALA A 65 18.93 6.83 -29.95
CA ALA A 65 19.08 6.20 -31.25
C ALA A 65 18.26 4.90 -31.39
N ARG A 66 17.84 4.59 -32.63
CA ARG A 66 17.11 3.38 -33.04
C ARG A 66 17.91 2.09 -32.75
N SER A 67 17.24 1.12 -32.14
CA SER A 67 17.59 -0.30 -32.26
C SER A 67 16.39 -1.05 -32.86
N ASP A 68 16.57 -1.51 -34.10
CA ASP A 68 15.62 -2.35 -34.84
C ASP A 68 15.73 -3.79 -34.29
N SER A 69 14.74 -4.26 -33.51
CA SER A 69 14.53 -5.70 -33.33
C SER A 69 13.13 -6.07 -33.79
N ARG A 70 13.11 -6.89 -34.84
CA ARG A 70 11.98 -7.14 -35.74
C ARG A 70 11.18 -8.36 -35.27
N HIS A 71 9.86 -8.24 -35.24
CA HIS A 71 8.94 -9.33 -35.55
C HIS A 71 7.78 -8.78 -36.40
N PRO A 72 7.63 -9.21 -37.67
CA PRO A 72 6.55 -8.75 -38.52
C PRO A 72 5.29 -9.54 -38.19
N ARG A 73 4.28 -8.89 -37.58
CA ARG A 73 2.90 -9.37 -37.64
C ARG A 73 2.18 -8.64 -38.78
N TRP A 74 1.70 -9.45 -39.71
CA TRP A 74 1.11 -9.08 -41.00
C TRP A 74 -0.31 -8.53 -40.79
N PHE A 75 -0.54 -7.25 -41.11
CA PHE A 75 -1.88 -6.68 -41.27
C PHE A 75 -1.92 -5.69 -42.45
N PRO A 76 -3.04 -5.60 -43.19
CA PRO A 76 -3.17 -4.76 -44.38
C PRO A 76 -3.50 -3.31 -44.01
N PHE A 77 -2.74 -2.38 -44.60
CA PHE A 77 -3.01 -0.93 -44.77
C PHE A 77 -3.57 -0.12 -43.59
N TYR A 78 -2.69 0.26 -42.66
CA TYR A 78 -2.64 1.64 -42.17
C TYR A 78 -1.18 2.09 -42.18
N THR A 79 -0.74 2.66 -43.30
CA THR A 79 0.55 3.37 -43.38
C THR A 79 0.38 4.77 -42.80
N ILE A 80 -0.06 4.85 -41.54
CA ILE A 80 -0.03 6.07 -40.74
C ILE A 80 1.21 5.94 -39.87
N GLY A 81 2.08 6.95 -39.90
CA GLY A 81 3.36 6.93 -39.18
C GLY A 81 3.18 6.44 -37.75
N ARG A 82 3.91 5.37 -37.38
CA ARG A 82 3.93 4.87 -36.01
C ARG A 82 4.50 5.96 -35.11
N PHE A 83 3.70 6.46 -34.17
CA PHE A 83 4.15 7.33 -33.09
C PHE A 83 4.46 6.47 -31.85
N SER A 84 5.23 7.03 -30.92
CA SER A 84 5.62 6.32 -29.69
C SER A 84 4.39 6.08 -28.81
N ASN A 85 4.32 4.88 -28.21
CA ASN A 85 3.27 4.53 -27.25
C ASN A 85 3.60 5.17 -25.89
N ASP A 86 3.31 6.46 -25.77
CA ASP A 86 3.60 7.24 -24.58
C ASP A 86 2.47 7.17 -23.55
N ILE A 87 2.79 7.45 -22.28
CA ILE A 87 1.79 7.55 -21.21
C ILE A 87 0.90 8.77 -21.46
N CYS A 88 -0.40 8.60 -21.26
CA CYS A 88 -1.39 9.68 -21.36
C CYS A 88 -2.34 9.64 -20.16
N THR A 89 -2.97 10.76 -19.85
CA THR A 89 -4.03 10.82 -18.83
C THR A 89 -5.37 10.93 -19.53
N GLY A 90 -6.26 9.97 -19.26
CA GLY A 90 -7.60 9.97 -19.82
C GLY A 90 -8.51 11.01 -19.17
N ASN A 91 -9.67 11.28 -19.81
CA ASN A 91 -10.70 12.17 -19.26
C ASN A 91 -11.27 11.70 -17.90
N ASN A 92 -11.07 10.42 -17.56
CA ASN A 92 -11.43 9.80 -16.28
C ASN A 92 -10.27 9.82 -15.26
N LEU A 93 -9.20 10.57 -15.53
CA LEU A 93 -8.00 10.73 -14.70
C LEU A 93 -7.16 9.46 -14.51
N LEU A 94 -7.48 8.37 -15.22
CA LEU A 94 -6.66 7.18 -15.24
C LEU A 94 -5.52 7.34 -16.26
N LEU A 95 -4.38 6.71 -15.98
CA LEU A 95 -3.27 6.66 -16.91
C LEU A 95 -3.54 5.59 -17.97
N GLY A 96 -3.39 5.96 -19.23
CA GLY A 96 -3.47 5.05 -20.36
C GLY A 96 -2.17 5.03 -21.15
N THR A 97 -2.23 4.34 -22.28
CA THR A 97 -1.19 4.37 -23.32
C THR A 97 -1.77 5.05 -24.55
N CYS A 98 -1.05 6.02 -25.10
CA CYS A 98 -1.45 6.72 -26.30
C CYS A 98 -1.27 5.79 -27.51
N VAL A 99 -2.39 5.39 -28.13
CA VAL A 99 -2.40 4.45 -29.26
C VAL A 99 -3.47 4.86 -30.28
N ILE A 100 -3.47 4.22 -31.45
CA ILE A 100 -4.52 4.44 -32.44
C ILE A 100 -5.84 3.83 -31.97
N SER A 101 -6.97 4.48 -32.26
CA SER A 101 -8.30 4.02 -31.81
C SER A 101 -8.66 2.60 -32.23
N GLY A 102 -8.26 2.17 -33.44
CA GLY A 102 -8.45 0.79 -33.90
C GLY A 102 -7.67 -0.19 -33.02
N GLU A 103 -6.39 0.08 -32.78
CA GLU A 103 -5.53 -0.76 -31.93
C GLU A 103 -6.06 -0.87 -30.49
N CYS A 104 -6.59 0.22 -29.93
CA CYS A 104 -7.20 0.18 -28.60
C CYS A 104 -8.42 -0.75 -28.56
N SER A 105 -9.33 -0.62 -29.54
CA SER A 105 -10.53 -1.45 -29.64
C SER A 105 -10.21 -2.92 -29.88
N ASP A 106 -9.27 -3.19 -30.80
CA ASP A 106 -8.85 -4.55 -31.15
C ASP A 106 -8.26 -5.30 -29.96
N ASN A 107 -7.62 -4.55 -29.04
CA ASN A 107 -7.03 -5.09 -27.82
C ASN A 107 -7.95 -4.98 -26.59
N SER A 108 -9.25 -4.77 -26.80
CA SER A 108 -10.24 -4.66 -25.72
C SER A 108 -9.86 -3.61 -24.67
N GLY A 109 -9.28 -2.50 -25.12
CA GLY A 109 -9.05 -1.30 -24.32
C GLY A 109 -10.23 -0.34 -24.43
N VAL A 110 -10.26 0.64 -23.53
CA VAL A 110 -11.29 1.69 -23.50
C VAL A 110 -10.63 3.01 -23.83
N GLY A 111 -11.13 3.68 -24.86
CA GLY A 111 -10.67 5.02 -25.22
C GLY A 111 -11.15 6.09 -24.24
N ALA A 112 -10.22 6.92 -23.77
CA ALA A 112 -10.45 7.92 -22.73
C ALA A 112 -10.00 9.33 -23.16
N GLY A 113 -10.38 9.76 -24.35
CA GLY A 113 -10.02 11.08 -24.91
C GLY A 113 -8.86 11.01 -25.91
N SER A 114 -8.58 12.15 -26.56
CA SER A 114 -7.45 12.26 -27.49
C SER A 114 -6.14 12.41 -26.73
N CYS A 115 -5.07 11.79 -27.23
CA CYS A 115 -3.72 11.90 -26.65
C CYS A 115 -2.69 12.54 -27.60
N SER A 116 -3.10 12.94 -28.82
CA SER A 116 -2.21 13.60 -29.77
C SER A 116 -2.91 14.77 -30.47
N THR A 117 -2.14 15.82 -30.75
CA THR A 117 -2.57 16.94 -31.59
C THR A 117 -2.24 16.72 -33.07
N ILE A 118 -1.42 15.71 -33.39
CA ILE A 118 -0.95 15.43 -34.75
C ILE A 118 -2.01 14.68 -35.56
N THR A 119 -2.73 13.78 -34.91
CA THR A 119 -3.78 12.97 -35.54
C THR A 119 -4.98 12.82 -34.60
N SER A 120 -6.18 12.98 -35.16
CA SER A 120 -7.44 12.76 -34.44
C SER A 120 -7.73 11.29 -34.14
N GLN A 121 -6.94 10.37 -34.69
CA GLN A 121 -7.10 8.92 -34.49
C GLN A 121 -6.38 8.39 -33.25
N ALA A 122 -5.48 9.19 -32.65
CA ALA A 122 -4.75 8.81 -31.45
C ALA A 122 -5.58 9.09 -30.20
N ILE A 123 -5.81 8.06 -29.39
CA ILE A 123 -6.60 8.13 -28.18
C ILE A 123 -5.83 7.61 -26.98
N CYS A 124 -6.17 8.10 -25.81
CA CYS A 124 -5.65 7.55 -24.57
C CYS A 124 -6.36 6.22 -24.27
N CYS A 125 -5.67 5.10 -24.46
CA CYS A 125 -6.26 3.78 -24.28
C CYS A 125 -5.97 3.25 -22.89
N ILE A 126 -7.03 2.85 -22.18
CA ILE A 126 -6.95 2.27 -20.84
C ILE A 126 -7.26 0.79 -20.94
N TYR A 127 -6.33 -0.04 -20.50
CA TYR A 127 -6.53 -1.49 -20.44
C TYR A 127 -7.16 -1.86 -19.11
N GLN A 128 -8.36 -2.43 -19.18
CA GLN A 128 -9.14 -2.84 -18.02
C GLN A 128 -9.33 -4.36 -18.07
N ARG A 129 -9.01 -5.05 -16.98
CA ARG A 129 -9.01 -6.51 -16.89
C ARG A 129 -9.64 -6.98 -15.58
N THR A 130 -10.25 -8.16 -15.63
CA THR A 130 -10.84 -8.84 -14.48
C THR A 130 -10.31 -10.28 -14.39
N CYS A 131 -10.92 -11.10 -13.53
CA CYS A 131 -10.48 -12.46 -13.22
C CYS A 131 -10.27 -13.34 -14.46
N GLY A 132 -9.17 -14.08 -14.48
CA GLY A 132 -8.82 -15.03 -15.55
C GLY A 132 -8.18 -14.39 -16.78
N ALA A 133 -7.99 -13.07 -16.78
CA ALA A 133 -7.37 -12.37 -17.89
C ALA A 133 -5.84 -12.55 -17.93
N SER A 134 -5.27 -12.23 -19.09
CA SER A 134 -3.84 -11.96 -19.22
C SER A 134 -3.64 -10.56 -19.82
N THR A 135 -2.48 -9.98 -19.57
CA THR A 135 -2.09 -8.71 -20.18
C THR A 135 -0.60 -8.68 -20.50
N SER A 136 -0.29 -8.08 -21.65
CA SER A 136 1.06 -7.66 -22.03
C SER A 136 1.11 -6.16 -22.29
N TYR A 137 0.08 -5.43 -21.85
CA TYR A 137 -0.05 -3.99 -22.06
C TYR A 137 0.30 -3.24 -20.78
N ASN A 138 1.09 -2.18 -20.93
CA ASN A 138 1.46 -1.35 -19.80
C ASN A 138 0.25 -0.55 -19.30
N ASN A 139 0.30 -0.11 -18.04
CA ASN A 139 -0.80 0.63 -17.38
C ASN A 139 -2.14 -0.12 -17.44
N THR A 140 -2.12 -1.42 -17.14
CA THR A 140 -3.35 -2.23 -17.04
C THR A 140 -3.98 -2.09 -15.66
N TYR A 141 -5.29 -1.87 -15.60
CA TYR A 141 -6.06 -1.88 -14.36
C TYR A 141 -6.72 -3.25 -14.15
N PHE A 142 -6.48 -3.85 -12.99
CA PHE A 142 -7.06 -5.13 -12.58
C PHE A 142 -7.96 -4.92 -11.37
N TYR A 143 -9.24 -5.28 -11.50
CA TYR A 143 -10.25 -4.99 -10.48
C TYR A 143 -11.20 -6.16 -10.24
N ASN A 144 -11.91 -6.13 -9.11
CA ASN A 144 -12.93 -7.14 -8.80
C ASN A 144 -14.11 -7.06 -9.77
N SER A 145 -14.77 -8.19 -10.02
CA SER A 145 -16.00 -8.20 -10.81
C SER A 145 -17.01 -7.18 -10.25
N ASN A 146 -17.58 -6.36 -11.13
CA ASN A 146 -18.53 -5.27 -10.81
C ASN A 146 -17.96 -4.07 -10.02
N TYR A 147 -16.63 -3.88 -9.97
CA TYR A 147 -16.04 -2.65 -9.45
C TYR A 147 -16.73 -1.40 -10.03
N PRO A 148 -17.07 -0.37 -9.23
CA PRO A 148 -16.64 -0.12 -7.85
C PRO A 148 -17.49 -0.78 -6.76
N ALA A 149 -18.46 -1.65 -7.09
CA ALA A 149 -19.22 -2.36 -6.07
C ALA A 149 -18.35 -3.39 -5.33
N PRO A 150 -18.58 -3.62 -4.02
CA PRO A 150 -17.87 -4.65 -3.27
C PRO A 150 -18.11 -6.06 -3.82
N TYR A 151 -17.09 -6.89 -3.74
CA TYR A 151 -17.12 -8.30 -4.08
C TYR A 151 -17.41 -9.17 -2.84
N ALA A 152 -18.58 -9.79 -2.82
CA ALA A 152 -19.01 -10.69 -1.73
C ALA A 152 -18.73 -12.18 -2.00
N GLY A 153 -18.16 -12.52 -3.16
CA GLY A 153 -17.93 -13.90 -3.56
C GLY A 153 -16.69 -14.55 -2.91
N GLY A 154 -16.59 -15.87 -3.09
CA GLY A 154 -15.37 -16.62 -2.80
C GLY A 154 -14.72 -17.15 -4.06
N GLY A 155 -13.47 -17.62 -3.93
CA GLY A 155 -12.71 -18.22 -5.01
C GLY A 155 -11.40 -17.48 -5.26
N ARG A 156 -10.80 -17.73 -6.42
CA ARG A 156 -9.52 -17.12 -6.81
C ARG A 156 -9.71 -16.30 -8.08
N CYS A 157 -9.45 -15.00 -7.96
CA CYS A 157 -9.40 -14.06 -9.07
C CYS A 157 -7.95 -13.76 -9.40
N SER A 158 -7.49 -14.10 -10.60
CA SER A 158 -6.09 -13.89 -10.99
C SER A 158 -5.96 -13.19 -12.33
N ILE A 159 -4.81 -12.54 -12.53
CA ILE A 159 -4.36 -12.00 -13.81
C ILE A 159 -2.91 -12.40 -14.05
N VAL A 160 -2.60 -12.78 -15.29
CA VAL A 160 -1.24 -13.11 -15.73
C VAL A 160 -0.66 -11.93 -16.50
N VAL A 161 0.47 -11.40 -16.03
CA VAL A 161 1.19 -10.29 -16.65
C VAL A 161 2.42 -10.84 -17.34
N THR A 162 2.47 -10.73 -18.67
CA THR A 162 3.60 -11.16 -19.48
C THR A 162 4.31 -9.95 -20.05
N PRO A 163 5.60 -9.73 -19.76
CA PRO A 163 6.33 -8.62 -20.34
C PRO A 163 6.42 -8.82 -21.87
N PRO A 164 6.26 -7.76 -22.68
CA PRO A 164 6.28 -7.88 -24.15
C PRO A 164 7.64 -8.37 -24.67
N ASP A 165 8.72 -7.99 -24.00
CA ASP A 165 10.09 -8.37 -24.32
C ASP A 165 11.00 -8.16 -23.08
N SER A 166 12.29 -8.47 -23.24
CA SER A 166 13.29 -8.38 -22.16
C SER A 166 13.77 -6.96 -21.83
N SER A 167 13.23 -5.91 -22.46
CA SER A 167 13.50 -4.52 -22.08
C SER A 167 12.70 -4.08 -20.86
N ILE A 168 11.68 -4.85 -20.48
CA ILE A 168 10.93 -4.69 -19.24
C ILE A 168 11.59 -5.52 -18.14
N CYS A 169 12.04 -4.86 -17.07
CA CYS A 169 12.76 -5.50 -15.98
C CYS A 169 11.91 -5.68 -14.72
N GLN A 170 10.93 -4.82 -14.49
CA GLN A 170 10.24 -4.77 -13.20
C GLN A 170 8.75 -4.47 -13.36
N LEU A 171 7.95 -5.06 -12.51
CA LEU A 171 6.53 -4.82 -12.38
C LEU A 171 6.28 -3.98 -11.13
N ARG A 172 5.65 -2.82 -11.28
CA ARG A 172 5.09 -2.05 -10.19
C ARG A 172 3.58 -2.31 -10.14
N VAL A 173 3.08 -2.67 -8.96
CA VAL A 173 1.65 -2.84 -8.72
C VAL A 173 1.23 -1.83 -7.65
N ASP A 174 0.46 -0.83 -8.05
CA ASP A 174 -0.10 0.16 -7.12
C ASP A 174 -1.51 -0.28 -6.68
N PHE A 175 -1.77 -0.22 -5.38
CA PHE A 175 -3.03 -0.63 -4.77
C PHE A 175 -3.95 0.58 -4.66
N LEU A 176 -4.59 0.99 -5.76
CA LEU A 176 -5.49 2.14 -5.76
C LEU A 176 -6.68 1.95 -4.82
N ALA A 177 -7.20 0.71 -4.79
CA ALA A 177 -8.06 0.22 -3.74
C ALA A 177 -7.63 -1.21 -3.42
N LEU A 178 -7.48 -1.56 -2.14
CA LEU A 178 -7.25 -2.93 -1.71
C LEU A 178 -7.75 -3.11 -0.28
N SER A 179 -8.99 -3.56 -0.17
CA SER A 179 -9.66 -3.90 1.08
C SER A 179 -10.10 -5.35 1.02
N LEU A 180 -9.41 -6.22 1.75
CA LEU A 180 -9.71 -7.64 1.90
C LEU A 180 -10.06 -7.94 3.36
N ALA A 181 -10.57 -9.14 3.65
CA ALA A 181 -10.74 -9.57 5.03
C ALA A 181 -9.41 -9.41 5.81
N PRO A 182 -9.46 -8.93 7.06
CA PRO A 182 -8.26 -8.75 7.87
C PRO A 182 -7.58 -10.10 8.16
N PRO A 183 -6.28 -10.09 8.55
CA PRO A 183 -5.61 -11.29 9.03
C PRO A 183 -6.28 -11.84 10.31
N THR A 184 -5.89 -13.06 10.70
CA THR A 184 -6.19 -13.59 12.04
C THR A 184 -5.56 -12.70 13.13
N GLY A 185 -5.89 -12.94 14.40
CA GLY A 185 -5.23 -12.24 15.50
C GLY A 185 -3.73 -12.52 15.59
N ASP A 186 -3.25 -13.59 14.94
CA ASP A 186 -1.83 -13.94 14.78
C ASP A 186 -1.24 -13.44 13.45
N GLY A 187 -1.85 -12.45 12.80
CA GLY A 187 -1.28 -11.82 11.60
C GLY A 187 -1.30 -12.67 10.32
N LEU A 188 -2.03 -13.79 10.28
CA LEU A 188 -2.07 -14.69 9.12
C LEU A 188 -3.23 -14.34 8.16
N CYS A 189 -2.93 -14.23 6.87
CA CYS A 189 -3.90 -14.02 5.80
C CYS A 189 -4.60 -15.32 5.38
N SER A 190 -5.36 -15.94 6.29
CA SER A 190 -6.03 -17.23 6.07
C SER A 190 -7.39 -17.12 5.38
N THR A 191 -8.10 -15.99 5.56
CA THR A 191 -9.45 -15.78 5.03
C THR A 191 -9.41 -15.28 3.59
N ASP A 192 -8.71 -14.17 3.38
CA ASP A 192 -8.46 -13.59 2.06
C ASP A 192 -6.97 -13.28 1.93
N ALA A 193 -6.45 -13.32 0.71
CA ALA A 193 -5.05 -13.05 0.43
C ALA A 193 -4.82 -12.55 -1.00
N LEU A 194 -4.07 -11.47 -1.14
CA LEU A 194 -3.35 -11.09 -2.34
C LEU A 194 -1.99 -11.79 -2.34
N THR A 195 -1.69 -12.47 -3.44
CA THR A 195 -0.42 -13.17 -3.69
C THR A 195 0.11 -12.77 -5.06
N ILE A 196 1.43 -12.61 -5.16
CA ILE A 196 2.11 -12.31 -6.42
C ILE A 196 3.26 -13.30 -6.59
N THR A 197 3.26 -14.04 -7.69
CA THR A 197 4.19 -15.15 -7.94
C THR A 197 4.74 -15.13 -9.37
N GLY A 198 5.78 -15.91 -9.63
CA GLY A 198 6.43 -16.00 -10.96
C GLY A 198 7.53 -14.96 -11.22
N GLY A 199 7.62 -13.92 -10.38
CA GLY A 199 8.73 -12.97 -10.38
C GLY A 199 9.95 -13.49 -9.61
N ALA A 200 11.06 -12.74 -9.69
CA ALA A 200 12.27 -13.01 -8.93
C ALA A 200 12.23 -12.46 -7.48
N SER A 201 11.27 -11.58 -7.19
CA SER A 201 11.04 -11.03 -5.84
C SER A 201 10.01 -11.87 -5.08
N GLN A 202 10.29 -12.16 -3.80
CA GLN A 202 9.32 -12.80 -2.91
C GLN A 202 8.39 -11.74 -2.31
N VAL A 203 7.11 -11.79 -2.69
CA VAL A 203 6.07 -10.92 -2.12
C VAL A 203 5.36 -11.72 -1.02
N PRO A 204 5.27 -11.20 0.23
CA PRO A 204 4.50 -11.85 1.28
C PRO A 204 3.01 -11.90 0.90
N SER A 205 2.26 -12.78 1.54
CA SER A 205 0.80 -12.75 1.42
C SER A 205 0.26 -11.47 2.06
N ILE A 206 -0.53 -10.69 1.30
CA ILE A 206 -1.06 -9.39 1.75
C ILE A 206 -2.58 -9.51 1.92
N CYS A 207 -3.12 -9.05 3.04
CA CYS A 207 -4.57 -9.01 3.31
C CYS A 207 -4.93 -7.78 4.15
N GLY A 208 -6.22 -7.64 4.47
CA GLY A 208 -6.73 -6.45 5.15
C GLY A 208 -6.67 -5.19 4.27
N GLU A 209 -6.37 -4.04 4.88
CA GLU A 209 -6.45 -2.73 4.21
C GLU A 209 -5.07 -2.23 3.77
N ASN A 210 -4.91 -1.99 2.47
CA ASN A 210 -3.64 -1.63 1.85
C ASN A 210 -3.78 -0.58 0.74
N SER A 211 -4.92 0.10 0.65
CA SER A 211 -5.13 1.16 -0.34
C SER A 211 -4.07 2.26 -0.21
N GLY A 212 -3.56 2.74 -1.33
CA GLY A 212 -2.48 3.73 -1.40
C GLY A 212 -1.06 3.16 -1.25
N GLN A 213 -0.91 1.85 -1.00
CA GLN A 213 0.41 1.19 -1.01
C GLN A 213 0.75 0.61 -2.39
N HIS A 214 1.96 0.08 -2.52
CA HIS A 214 2.45 -0.52 -3.78
C HIS A 214 3.50 -1.58 -3.52
N VAL A 215 3.76 -2.40 -4.54
CA VAL A 215 4.86 -3.37 -4.56
C VAL A 215 5.63 -3.32 -5.87
N TYR A 216 6.92 -3.60 -5.80
CA TYR A 216 7.81 -3.83 -6.94
C TYR A 216 8.22 -5.30 -6.99
N VAL A 217 8.16 -5.88 -8.18
CA VAL A 217 8.48 -7.30 -8.44
C VAL A 217 9.33 -7.39 -9.69
N ASP A 218 10.54 -7.94 -9.57
CA ASP A 218 11.45 -8.11 -10.71
C ASP A 218 10.95 -9.26 -11.62
N PHE A 219 10.96 -9.03 -12.94
CA PHE A 219 10.74 -10.09 -13.92
C PHE A 219 11.99 -10.98 -14.02
N ASN A 220 11.79 -12.28 -14.26
CA ASN A 220 12.87 -13.20 -14.59
C ASN A 220 12.88 -13.45 -16.10
N GLY A 221 13.58 -12.58 -16.84
CA GLY A 221 13.52 -12.55 -18.29
C GLY A 221 12.11 -12.20 -18.77
N VAL A 222 11.53 -13.05 -19.63
CA VAL A 222 10.15 -12.88 -20.12
C VAL A 222 9.14 -13.79 -19.40
N SER A 223 9.53 -14.34 -18.24
CA SER A 223 8.64 -15.18 -17.43
C SER A 223 7.46 -14.35 -16.90
N PRO A 224 6.22 -14.86 -17.01
CA PRO A 224 5.06 -14.10 -16.57
C PRO A 224 4.97 -14.03 -15.04
N ILE A 225 4.43 -12.92 -14.55
CA ILE A 225 4.08 -12.71 -13.14
C ILE A 225 2.57 -12.92 -13.00
N THR A 226 2.15 -13.72 -12.02
CA THR A 226 0.74 -13.91 -11.71
C THR A 226 0.38 -13.13 -10.46
N ILE A 227 -0.65 -12.28 -10.57
CA ILE A 227 -1.27 -11.59 -9.44
C ILE A 227 -2.57 -12.31 -9.14
N SER A 228 -2.77 -12.74 -7.89
CA SER A 228 -3.91 -13.56 -7.49
C SER A 228 -4.51 -13.07 -6.18
N VAL A 229 -5.79 -12.73 -6.20
CA VAL A 229 -6.63 -12.43 -5.04
C VAL A 229 -7.48 -13.67 -4.74
N ALA A 230 -7.23 -14.31 -3.61
CA ALA A 230 -8.05 -15.41 -3.10
C ALA A 230 -8.98 -14.90 -2.00
N THR A 231 -10.25 -15.29 -2.06
CA THR A 231 -11.29 -14.84 -1.12
C THR A 231 -12.14 -16.01 -0.62
N SER A 232 -12.63 -15.91 0.60
CA SER A 232 -13.47 -16.94 1.23
C SER A 232 -14.95 -16.59 1.23
N ALA A 233 -15.78 -17.39 0.55
CA ALA A 233 -17.24 -17.19 0.48
C ALA A 233 -17.94 -17.29 1.85
N GLY A 234 -17.36 -18.05 2.80
CA GLY A 234 -17.91 -18.22 4.15
C GLY A 234 -17.69 -17.02 5.07
N TYR A 235 -16.94 -16.01 4.64
CA TYR A 235 -16.66 -14.81 5.41
C TYR A 235 -17.30 -13.59 4.75
N THR A 236 -18.33 -13.04 5.39
CA THR A 236 -19.05 -11.86 4.90
C THR A 236 -18.18 -10.61 5.09
N PHE A 237 -17.69 -10.06 3.99
CA PHE A 237 -16.87 -8.85 3.97
C PHE A 237 -17.06 -8.09 2.65
N ASN A 238 -17.03 -6.76 2.73
CA ASN A 238 -17.12 -5.89 1.56
C ASN A 238 -15.73 -5.76 0.92
N ARG A 239 -15.32 -6.78 0.17
CA ARG A 239 -14.00 -6.80 -0.47
C ARG A 239 -13.99 -5.86 -1.65
N GLN A 240 -12.89 -5.17 -1.88
CA GLN A 240 -12.76 -4.30 -3.04
C GLN A 240 -11.29 -4.24 -3.44
N TRP A 241 -11.01 -4.39 -4.73
CA TRP A 241 -9.66 -4.15 -5.24
C TRP A 241 -9.69 -3.49 -6.61
N GLN A 242 -8.77 -2.54 -6.78
CA GLN A 242 -8.37 -1.94 -8.04
C GLN A 242 -6.85 -1.77 -7.98
N LEU A 243 -6.15 -2.60 -8.76
CA LEU A 243 -4.70 -2.60 -8.86
C LEU A 243 -4.30 -1.97 -10.18
N GLN A 244 -3.35 -1.04 -10.16
CA GLN A 244 -2.72 -0.51 -11.37
C GLN A 244 -1.40 -1.24 -11.60
N ILE A 245 -1.29 -1.89 -12.75
CA ILE A 245 -0.17 -2.73 -13.15
C ILE A 245 0.68 -1.95 -14.14
N ARG A 246 1.91 -1.61 -13.74
CA ARG A 246 2.88 -0.87 -14.55
C ARG A 246 4.14 -1.71 -14.77
N MET A 247 4.45 -1.92 -16.03
CA MET A 247 5.69 -2.55 -16.48
C MET A 247 6.75 -1.47 -16.67
N LEU A 248 7.86 -1.59 -15.96
CA LEU A 248 8.95 -0.64 -15.97
C LEU A 248 10.09 -1.18 -16.83
N GLY A 249 10.53 -0.35 -17.78
CA GLY A 249 11.71 -0.62 -18.57
C GLY A 249 12.97 -0.67 -17.70
N CYS A 250 13.97 -1.44 -18.12
CA CYS A 250 15.24 -1.59 -17.40
C CYS A 250 16.01 -0.27 -17.22
N SER A 251 15.73 0.74 -18.04
CA SER A 251 16.32 2.09 -17.95
C SER A 251 15.37 3.11 -17.31
N SER A 252 14.26 2.68 -16.70
CA SER A 252 13.30 3.60 -16.10
C SER A 252 13.93 4.36 -14.93
N ALA A 253 13.68 5.67 -14.86
CA ALA A 253 14.10 6.50 -13.73
C ALA A 253 13.36 6.13 -12.42
N THR A 254 12.22 5.45 -12.55
CA THR A 254 11.37 5.00 -11.45
C THR A 254 11.60 3.54 -11.07
N LEU A 255 12.60 2.88 -11.67
CA LEU A 255 13.00 1.52 -11.34
C LEU A 255 13.46 1.44 -9.87
N ALA A 256 12.84 0.55 -9.09
CA ALA A 256 13.28 0.26 -7.75
C ALA A 256 14.58 -0.56 -7.77
N PRO A 257 15.53 -0.34 -6.84
CA PRO A 257 16.68 -1.22 -6.70
C PRO A 257 16.22 -2.67 -6.46
N SER A 258 16.93 -3.65 -7.03
CA SER A 258 16.55 -5.05 -6.86
C SER A 258 16.56 -5.46 -5.38
N GLY A 259 15.55 -6.23 -4.98
CA GLY A 259 15.31 -6.62 -3.59
C GLY A 259 14.45 -5.64 -2.77
N CYS A 260 14.15 -4.44 -3.29
CA CYS A 260 13.21 -3.52 -2.66
C CYS A 260 11.77 -3.89 -3.03
N LEU A 261 10.95 -4.26 -2.04
CA LEU A 261 9.54 -4.54 -2.27
C LEU A 261 8.71 -3.26 -2.33
N GLN A 262 9.02 -2.28 -1.48
CA GLN A 262 8.48 -0.94 -1.58
C GLN A 262 9.60 0.04 -1.96
N TYR A 263 9.29 1.03 -2.79
CA TYR A 263 10.23 2.07 -3.18
C TYR A 263 9.58 3.44 -3.23
N TYR A 264 10.19 4.40 -2.53
CA TYR A 264 9.72 5.78 -2.44
C TYR A 264 10.77 6.74 -3.00
N MET A 265 10.33 7.64 -3.88
CA MET A 265 11.21 8.57 -4.59
C MET A 265 11.33 9.98 -3.98
N PRO A 266 10.29 10.54 -3.34
CA PRO A 266 10.37 11.87 -2.73
C PRO A 266 11.49 12.00 -1.67
N THR A 267 11.93 13.23 -1.40
CA THR A 267 12.93 13.51 -0.36
C THR A 267 12.37 13.42 1.06
N SER A 268 11.05 13.52 1.20
CA SER A 268 10.32 13.36 2.44
C SER A 268 8.95 12.76 2.16
N GLY A 269 8.40 12.01 3.10
CA GLY A 269 7.07 11.43 2.96
C GLY A 269 6.78 10.47 4.11
N THR A 270 5.76 9.64 3.91
CA THR A 270 5.41 8.57 4.83
C THR A 270 5.40 7.22 4.14
N PHE A 271 5.56 6.15 4.92
CA PHE A 271 5.47 4.75 4.49
C PHE A 271 4.95 3.91 5.64
N ALA A 272 4.33 2.78 5.32
CA ALA A 272 3.71 1.91 6.32
C ALA A 272 4.02 0.45 6.03
N SER A 273 3.90 -0.39 7.05
CA SER A 273 3.76 -1.83 6.86
C SER A 273 2.45 -2.14 6.13
N PHE A 274 2.41 -3.28 5.44
CA PHE A 274 1.14 -3.80 4.92
C PHE A 274 0.12 -3.99 6.05
N ASN A 275 -1.15 -3.81 5.73
CA ASN A 275 -2.29 -3.86 6.65
C ASN A 275 -2.27 -2.84 7.81
N TYR A 276 -1.43 -1.80 7.74
CA TYR A 276 -1.46 -0.74 8.75
C TYR A 276 -2.76 0.07 8.66
N VAL A 277 -3.50 0.15 9.77
CA VAL A 277 -4.59 1.10 9.98
C VAL A 277 -4.58 1.58 11.43
N SER A 278 -5.24 2.70 11.71
CA SER A 278 -5.27 3.30 13.05
C SER A 278 -6.10 2.52 14.08
N ALA A 279 -7.07 1.72 13.66
CA ALA A 279 -7.81 0.86 14.58
C ALA A 279 -6.93 -0.31 15.05
N ALA A 280 -7.13 -0.84 16.26
CA ALA A 280 -6.55 -2.13 16.66
C ALA A 280 -7.20 -3.29 15.88
N SER A 281 -6.60 -4.48 15.92
CA SER A 281 -7.26 -5.70 15.40
C SER A 281 -8.50 -5.97 16.26
N SER A 282 -9.58 -6.47 15.65
CA SER A 282 -10.75 -6.95 16.39
C SER A 282 -10.70 -8.46 16.65
N ALA A 283 -9.77 -9.17 16.01
CA ALA A 283 -9.56 -10.60 16.22
C ALA A 283 -8.76 -10.86 17.50
N LEU A 284 -9.00 -12.01 18.12
CA LEU A 284 -8.15 -12.53 19.20
C LEU A 284 -7.01 -13.37 18.60
N ASN A 285 -5.84 -13.32 19.22
CA ASN A 285 -4.71 -14.19 18.89
C ASN A 285 -4.91 -15.60 19.49
N SER A 286 -3.94 -16.48 19.25
CA SER A 286 -4.01 -17.89 19.64
C SER A 286 -4.15 -18.15 21.15
N ILE A 287 -3.69 -17.22 21.99
CA ILE A 287 -3.81 -17.28 23.46
C ILE A 287 -5.06 -16.57 24.01
N GLY A 288 -5.91 -16.03 23.14
CA GLY A 288 -7.21 -15.45 23.51
C GLY A 288 -7.19 -13.98 23.94
N VAL A 289 -6.12 -13.23 23.65
CA VAL A 289 -6.04 -11.77 23.89
C VAL A 289 -6.17 -11.01 22.57
N GLN A 290 -6.29 -9.68 22.64
CA GLN A 290 -6.44 -8.82 21.45
C GLN A 290 -5.23 -8.99 20.52
N GLY A 291 -5.48 -9.43 19.28
CA GLY A 291 -4.42 -9.77 18.35
C GLY A 291 -3.76 -8.59 17.66
N THR A 292 -2.81 -8.92 16.78
CA THR A 292 -2.05 -7.98 15.97
C THR A 292 -2.77 -7.62 14.66
N ARG A 293 -2.44 -6.47 14.08
CA ARG A 293 -2.68 -6.19 12.65
C ARG A 293 -1.47 -6.45 11.79
N GLN A 294 -0.31 -6.62 12.40
CA GLN A 294 0.90 -6.93 11.67
C GLN A 294 0.68 -8.19 10.86
N LEU A 295 1.23 -8.21 9.65
CA LEU A 295 1.27 -9.44 8.89
C LEU A 295 2.45 -10.26 9.41
N ALA A 296 2.16 -11.50 9.81
CA ALA A 296 3.16 -12.42 10.31
C ALA A 296 4.05 -12.96 9.17
N ASN A 297 5.25 -13.41 9.52
CA ASN A 297 6.22 -14.06 8.62
C ASN A 297 6.64 -13.20 7.41
N THR A 298 6.77 -11.88 7.60
CA THR A 298 7.17 -10.97 6.53
C THR A 298 8.65 -10.62 6.60
N ARG A 299 9.31 -10.59 5.44
CA ARG A 299 10.72 -10.18 5.30
C ARG A 299 10.90 -9.42 4.01
N TYR A 300 10.99 -8.09 4.08
CA TYR A 300 11.10 -7.27 2.88
C TYR A 300 11.85 -5.96 3.14
N GLY A 301 12.48 -5.43 2.08
CA GLY A 301 13.11 -4.11 2.09
C GLY A 301 12.16 -3.02 1.60
N ILE A 302 12.20 -1.89 2.30
CA ILE A 302 11.56 -0.63 1.92
C ILE A 302 12.67 0.37 1.60
N CYS A 303 12.77 0.72 0.32
CA CYS A 303 13.84 1.56 -0.18
C CYS A 303 13.36 2.99 -0.41
N ILE A 304 14.26 3.94 -0.15
CA ILE A 304 14.00 5.35 -0.39
C ILE A 304 15.11 5.88 -1.29
N ARG A 305 14.73 6.51 -2.39
CA ARG A 305 15.66 7.08 -3.35
C ARG A 305 16.47 8.18 -2.68
N LYS A 306 17.78 8.03 -2.64
CA LYS A 306 18.67 9.12 -2.22
C LYS A 306 18.67 10.23 -3.28
N ALA A 307 18.23 11.43 -2.91
CA ALA A 307 18.34 12.60 -3.79
C ALA A 307 19.78 13.14 -3.85
N ALA A 308 20.06 13.94 -4.89
CA ALA A 308 21.35 14.60 -5.04
C ALA A 308 21.62 15.54 -3.85
N GLY A 309 22.87 15.59 -3.37
CA GLY A 309 23.26 16.43 -2.23
C GLY A 309 22.78 15.95 -0.85
N ILE A 310 22.16 14.77 -0.75
CA ILE A 310 21.73 14.17 0.53
C ILE A 310 22.81 13.26 1.12
N CYS A 311 23.01 13.32 2.44
CA CYS A 311 24.01 12.51 3.14
C CYS A 311 23.43 11.57 4.21
N SER A 312 22.23 11.83 4.70
CA SER A 312 21.55 10.97 5.68
C SER A 312 20.03 11.05 5.50
N ILE A 313 19.33 10.16 6.17
CA ILE A 313 17.86 10.13 6.24
C ILE A 313 17.44 9.93 7.68
N THR A 314 16.39 10.62 8.10
CA THR A 314 15.81 10.48 9.44
C THR A 314 14.41 9.90 9.35
N TYR A 315 14.17 8.84 10.12
CA TYR A 315 12.88 8.17 10.28
C TYR A 315 12.24 8.55 11.62
N ARG A 316 10.93 8.78 11.63
CA ARG A 316 10.17 9.19 12.81
C ARG A 316 8.77 8.62 12.78
N GLN A 317 8.20 8.34 13.94
CA GLN A 317 6.76 8.14 14.05
C GLN A 317 5.99 9.36 13.53
N VAL A 318 4.81 9.10 12.98
CA VAL A 318 3.92 10.16 12.54
C VAL A 318 3.24 10.76 13.77
N GLY A 319 3.45 12.07 14.00
CA GLY A 319 3.02 12.73 15.23
C GLY A 319 1.50 12.80 15.44
N SER A 320 0.69 12.53 14.43
CA SER A 320 -0.77 12.42 14.54
C SER A 320 -1.26 11.09 15.11
N ASP A 321 -0.36 10.12 15.32
CA ASP A 321 -0.73 8.78 15.74
C ASP A 321 0.34 8.15 16.67
N THR A 322 0.05 8.09 17.97
CA THR A 322 1.00 7.60 18.99
C THR A 322 1.29 6.12 18.91
N TYR A 323 0.43 5.30 18.30
CA TYR A 323 0.70 3.86 18.12
C TYR A 323 1.25 3.54 16.72
N SER A 324 1.75 4.55 16.00
CA SER A 324 2.33 4.41 14.66
C SER A 324 3.62 3.62 14.60
N PHE A 325 4.08 3.10 15.73
CA PHE A 325 5.11 2.09 15.81
C PHE A 325 4.79 1.17 16.99
N THR A 326 4.16 0.04 16.70
CA THR A 326 3.85 -1.01 17.68
C THR A 326 4.11 -2.34 17.00
N LEU A 327 5.28 -2.91 17.31
CA LEU A 327 5.79 -4.13 16.67
C LEU A 327 5.94 -5.29 17.63
N THR A 328 6.32 -5.02 18.87
CA THR A 328 6.46 -6.06 19.89
C THR A 328 5.94 -5.53 21.22
N ASN A 329 5.45 -6.42 22.09
CA ASN A 329 4.97 -6.16 23.45
C ASN A 329 3.50 -5.73 23.53
N ASP A 330 2.99 -5.59 24.75
CA ASP A 330 1.57 -5.36 25.03
C ASP A 330 1.21 -3.88 25.09
N VAL A 331 0.49 -3.40 24.07
CA VAL A 331 -0.05 -2.02 24.04
C VAL A 331 -1.05 -1.76 25.17
N GLY A 332 -1.84 -2.76 25.55
CA GLY A 332 -2.88 -2.63 26.57
C GLY A 332 -2.34 -2.56 28.01
N ALA A 333 -1.10 -3.02 28.23
CA ALA A 333 -0.43 -2.98 29.53
C ALA A 333 0.39 -1.70 29.78
N VAL A 334 0.50 -0.82 28.79
CA VAL A 334 1.32 0.40 28.85
C VAL A 334 0.46 1.64 29.02
N ASP A 335 0.90 2.58 29.86
CA ASP A 335 0.29 3.90 29.95
C ASP A 335 0.34 4.57 28.56
N PRO A 336 -0.81 4.95 27.97
CA PRO A 336 -0.85 5.60 26.66
C PRO A 336 0.05 6.84 26.53
N ALA A 337 0.36 7.54 27.64
CA ALA A 337 1.26 8.68 27.65
C ALA A 337 2.75 8.31 27.37
N LEU A 338 3.11 7.03 27.54
CA LEU A 338 4.46 6.52 27.28
C LEU A 338 4.65 6.02 25.85
N LEU A 339 3.56 5.77 25.11
CA LEU A 339 3.62 5.33 23.71
C LEU A 339 4.36 6.37 22.85
N ALA A 340 5.06 5.89 21.83
CA ALA A 340 5.92 6.71 20.96
C ALA A 340 7.11 7.40 21.65
N THR A 341 7.45 7.02 22.88
CA THR A 341 8.61 7.58 23.60
C THR A 341 9.76 6.58 23.71
N SER A 342 10.92 7.06 24.16
CA SER A 342 12.10 6.22 24.39
C SER A 342 11.90 5.17 25.49
N SER A 343 10.92 5.34 26.39
CA SER A 343 10.70 4.39 27.50
C SER A 343 10.13 3.05 27.04
N VAL A 344 9.55 3.01 25.84
CA VAL A 344 8.93 1.80 25.26
C VAL A 344 9.54 1.42 23.91
N GLN A 345 10.67 2.05 23.54
CA GLN A 345 11.51 1.62 22.43
C GLN A 345 12.46 0.52 22.91
N SER A 346 12.69 -0.50 22.08
CA SER A 346 13.69 -1.55 22.35
C SER A 346 14.69 -1.71 21.20
N GLN A 347 15.88 -2.21 21.55
CA GLN A 347 16.95 -2.65 20.64
C GLN A 347 17.21 -4.17 20.72
N ASP A 348 16.62 -4.82 21.72
CA ASP A 348 16.73 -6.26 21.97
C ASP A 348 15.60 -7.00 21.26
N CYS A 349 15.62 -6.92 19.93
CA CYS A 349 14.52 -7.35 19.08
C CYS A 349 14.80 -8.69 18.41
N THR A 350 14.01 -9.70 18.78
CA THR A 350 14.18 -11.09 18.34
C THR A 350 13.04 -11.65 17.50
N THR A 351 11.82 -11.13 17.65
CA THR A 351 10.62 -11.57 16.91
C THR A 351 10.32 -10.58 15.78
N ASP A 352 9.71 -9.45 16.14
CA ASP A 352 9.15 -8.46 15.23
C ASP A 352 9.90 -7.13 15.33
N TYR A 353 10.47 -6.68 14.21
CA TYR A 353 11.28 -5.47 14.20
C TYR A 353 11.47 -4.89 12.80
N ILE A 354 11.86 -3.62 12.78
CA ILE A 354 12.51 -3.03 11.61
C ILE A 354 14.01 -2.93 11.82
N VAL A 355 14.77 -2.93 10.73
CA VAL A 355 16.21 -2.66 10.73
C VAL A 355 16.45 -1.30 10.08
N ILE A 356 17.10 -0.40 10.83
CA ILE A 356 17.64 0.87 10.34
C ILE A 356 19.17 0.77 10.47
N PRO A 357 19.92 0.57 9.37
CA PRO A 357 21.36 0.31 9.45
C PRO A 357 22.15 1.48 10.03
N ALA A 358 23.19 1.20 10.83
CA ALA A 358 24.06 2.22 11.45
C ALA A 358 23.30 3.43 12.04
N PRO A 359 22.35 3.21 12.96
CA PRO A 359 21.44 4.24 13.42
C PRO A 359 22.09 5.17 14.45
N THR A 360 21.63 6.41 14.45
CA THR A 360 21.97 7.43 15.43
C THR A 360 20.71 8.09 16.00
N GLN A 361 20.69 8.33 17.29
CA GLN A 361 19.64 9.09 17.99
C GLN A 361 20.30 10.19 18.81
N GLY A 362 19.84 11.44 18.67
CA GLY A 362 20.46 12.58 19.36
C GLY A 362 21.95 12.78 19.05
N GLY A 363 22.43 12.33 17.89
CA GLY A 363 23.85 12.38 17.50
C GLY A 363 24.71 11.23 18.07
N VAL A 364 24.12 10.30 18.81
CA VAL A 364 24.83 9.14 19.39
C VAL A 364 24.50 7.90 18.57
N SER A 365 25.52 7.13 18.17
CA SER A 365 25.36 5.82 17.53
C SER A 365 24.79 4.80 18.51
N LEU A 366 23.82 4.02 18.06
CA LEU A 366 23.26 2.93 18.88
C LEU A 366 24.03 1.63 18.66
N ALA A 367 23.88 0.69 19.60
CA ALA A 367 24.59 -0.58 19.60
C ALA A 367 23.97 -1.65 18.68
N SER A 368 22.68 -1.51 18.36
CA SER A 368 21.93 -2.39 17.48
C SER A 368 21.32 -1.57 16.34
N ASP A 369 21.01 -2.27 15.25
CA ASP A 369 20.33 -1.70 14.08
C ASP A 369 18.83 -2.06 14.09
N ARG A 370 18.36 -2.85 15.06
CA ARG A 370 17.00 -3.39 15.13
C ARG A 370 16.14 -2.59 16.08
N PHE A 371 14.93 -2.23 15.66
CA PHE A 371 13.97 -1.47 16.46
C PHE A 371 12.64 -2.20 16.55
N CYS A 372 12.14 -2.33 17.77
CA CYS A 372 10.87 -2.95 18.14
C CYS A 372 10.31 -2.27 19.39
N GLY A 373 9.24 -2.83 19.96
CA GLY A 373 8.51 -2.24 21.07
C GLY A 373 7.34 -1.38 20.60
N LEU A 374 6.99 -0.39 21.40
CA LEU A 374 5.78 0.43 21.26
C LEU A 374 6.11 1.92 21.03
N GLY A 375 7.35 2.19 20.63
CA GLY A 375 7.82 3.52 20.29
C GLY A 375 9.11 3.49 19.48
N LEU A 376 9.31 4.53 18.68
CA LEU A 376 10.49 4.78 17.88
C LEU A 376 10.87 6.26 18.02
N VAL A 377 11.97 6.50 18.71
CA VAL A 377 12.63 7.79 18.76
C VAL A 377 13.18 8.12 17.38
N SER A 378 13.16 9.40 17.02
CA SER A 378 13.69 9.91 15.74
C SER A 378 15.09 9.36 15.46
N THR A 379 15.19 8.48 14.47
CA THR A 379 16.41 7.72 14.17
C THR A 379 16.98 8.15 12.84
N THR A 380 18.26 8.53 12.84
CA THR A 380 18.96 8.98 11.63
C THR A 380 20.01 7.95 11.22
N THR A 381 20.04 7.61 9.94
CA THR A 381 21.11 6.80 9.35
C THR A 381 21.81 7.56 8.25
N SER A 382 23.13 7.37 8.18
CA SER A 382 23.96 7.82 7.07
C SER A 382 24.40 6.67 6.16
N ALA A 383 23.91 5.44 6.40
CA ALA A 383 24.14 4.29 5.53
C ALA A 383 23.43 4.50 4.18
N LYS A 384 24.07 4.08 3.09
CA LYS A 384 23.51 4.14 1.73
C LYS A 384 23.59 2.75 1.08
N PRO A 385 22.62 2.36 0.22
CA PRO A 385 21.36 3.06 -0.07
C PRO A 385 20.44 3.18 1.17
N PHE A 386 19.47 4.09 1.14
CA PHE A 386 18.52 4.22 2.24
C PHE A 386 17.49 3.09 2.16
N VAL A 387 17.56 2.19 3.12
CA VAL A 387 16.70 1.01 3.20
C VAL A 387 16.29 0.78 4.65
N VAL A 388 14.99 0.50 4.86
CA VAL A 388 14.46 -0.07 6.09
C VAL A 388 14.07 -1.52 5.78
N TYR A 389 14.51 -2.46 6.60
CA TYR A 389 14.07 -3.86 6.45
C TYR A 389 12.99 -4.17 7.48
N THR A 390 11.92 -4.82 7.06
CA THR A 390 10.88 -5.33 7.95
C THR A 390 11.11 -6.81 8.17
N VAL A 391 11.06 -7.26 9.42
CA VAL A 391 11.10 -8.67 9.81
C VAL A 391 9.99 -8.90 10.83
N THR A 392 9.04 -9.77 10.51
CA THR A 392 8.07 -10.31 11.46
C THR A 392 8.15 -11.83 11.45
N ASP A 393 7.90 -12.46 12.59
CA ASP A 393 7.81 -13.91 12.70
C ASP A 393 6.35 -14.39 12.81
N GLY A 394 6.11 -15.60 13.32
CA GLY A 394 4.77 -16.15 13.48
C GLY A 394 4.34 -16.27 14.94
N ASN A 395 5.13 -15.74 15.89
CA ASN A 395 4.89 -15.82 17.31
C ASN A 395 4.32 -14.49 17.82
N GLU A 396 3.00 -14.42 17.87
CA GLU A 396 2.23 -13.20 18.20
C GLU A 396 1.67 -13.25 19.63
N ASP A 397 2.20 -14.14 20.48
CA ASP A 397 1.69 -14.34 21.85
C ASP A 397 1.88 -13.09 22.71
N MET A 398 2.94 -12.32 22.47
CA MET A 398 3.28 -11.11 23.23
C MET A 398 2.95 -9.82 22.49
N ASP A 399 2.43 -9.91 21.25
CA ASP A 399 2.27 -8.77 20.34
C ASP A 399 0.82 -8.29 20.37
N ILE A 400 0.42 -7.82 21.55
CA ILE A 400 -0.98 -7.53 21.90
C ILE A 400 -1.36 -6.16 21.35
N SER A 401 -2.42 -6.13 20.55
CA SER A 401 -2.95 -4.93 19.88
C SER A 401 -1.92 -4.16 19.03
N ASN A 402 -0.87 -4.83 18.58
CA ASN A 402 0.15 -4.21 17.74
C ASN A 402 -0.42 -3.91 16.35
N ARG A 403 -0.07 -2.74 15.79
CA ARG A 403 -0.63 -2.26 14.50
C ARG A 403 0.39 -2.32 13.36
N GLY A 404 1.66 -2.57 13.66
CA GLY A 404 2.76 -2.42 12.72
C GLY A 404 3.39 -1.04 12.83
N PHE A 405 3.88 -0.53 11.71
CA PHE A 405 4.48 0.80 11.66
C PHE A 405 3.89 1.67 10.55
N TYR A 406 3.82 2.97 10.85
CA TYR A 406 3.55 4.06 9.94
C TYR A 406 4.50 5.20 10.26
N LEU A 407 5.52 5.36 9.43
CA LEU A 407 6.63 6.26 9.71
C LEU A 407 6.68 7.38 8.67
N SER A 408 7.19 8.51 9.11
CA SER A 408 7.65 9.59 8.25
C SER A 408 9.16 9.49 8.04
N TYR A 409 9.64 9.96 6.90
CA TYR A 409 11.05 10.15 6.63
C TYR A 409 11.33 11.53 6.07
N SER A 410 12.54 12.01 6.32
CA SER A 410 13.09 13.21 5.70
C SER A 410 14.58 13.02 5.40
N GLN A 411 14.98 13.34 4.18
CA GLN A 411 16.36 13.31 3.74
C GLN A 411 17.09 14.60 4.15
N ASN A 412 18.27 14.45 4.74
CA ASN A 412 19.07 15.57 5.22
C ASN A 412 20.21 15.87 4.25
N ALA A 413 20.34 17.15 3.89
CA ALA A 413 21.42 17.64 3.05
C ALA A 413 22.79 17.32 3.66
N CYS A 414 23.78 17.13 2.80
CA CYS A 414 25.17 17.05 3.22
C CYS A 414 25.59 18.35 3.93
N PRO A 415 26.40 18.27 5.00
CA PRO A 415 26.98 19.46 5.59
C PRO A 415 27.80 20.21 4.53
N ILE A 416 27.67 21.53 4.50
CA ILE A 416 28.55 22.39 3.70
C ILE A 416 29.88 22.42 4.46
N LEU A 417 30.93 21.90 3.84
CA LEU A 417 32.29 21.89 4.39
C LEU A 417 32.98 23.24 4.17
#